data_AF-A0A497NJB0-F1
#
_entry.id   AF-A0A497NJB0-F1
#
_cell.length_a   1.000
_cell.length_b   1.000
_cell.length_c   1.000
_cell.angle_alpha   90.00
_cell.angle_beta   90.00
_cell.angle_gamma   90.00
#
_symmetry.space_group_name_H-M   'P 1'
#
loop_
_entity.id
_entity.type
_entity.pdbx_description
1 polymer ?
#
loop_
_entity_poly.entity_id
_entity_poly.type
_entity_poly.pdbx_seq_one_letter_code
_entity_poly.pdbx_strand_id
1 'polypeptide(L)'
;MSSQARVRKPEVQLRVADARQRDVGRGIARINRRAMRALGISPGDIIEIEGTKKTAAIAWPAYEDDQDDDIIRIDGIIRENAGVSLGDYVIVRKA
;
A
#
# COMPACT_ATOMS: atom_id res chain seq x y z
N MET A 1 -25.94 7.85 -21.89
CA MET A 1 -24.59 8.01 -21.32
C MET A 1 -24.32 6.79 -20.46
N SER A 2 -23.65 5.78 -21.03
CA SER A 2 -23.46 4.49 -20.38
C SER A 2 -22.65 4.64 -19.11
N SER A 3 -23.32 4.46 -17.97
CA SER A 3 -22.71 4.12 -16.70
C SER A 3 -22.00 2.78 -16.89
N GLN A 4 -20.70 2.82 -17.20
CA GLN A 4 -19.87 1.63 -17.07
C GLN A 4 -19.87 1.26 -15.59
N ALA A 5 -20.48 0.13 -15.27
CA ALA A 5 -20.32 -0.51 -13.98
C ALA A 5 -18.81 -0.72 -13.76
N ARG A 6 -18.19 0.16 -12.96
CA ARG A 6 -16.80 -0.02 -12.54
C ARG A 6 -16.74 -1.39 -11.87
N VAL A 7 -16.02 -2.32 -12.50
CA VAL A 7 -15.60 -3.54 -11.83
C VAL A 7 -14.89 -3.08 -10.56
N ARG A 8 -15.49 -3.35 -9.39
CA ARG A 8 -14.89 -3.00 -8.10
C ARG A 8 -13.62 -3.84 -7.98
N LYS A 9 -12.46 -3.24 -8.27
CA LYS A 9 -11.17 -3.85 -7.95
C LYS A 9 -11.12 -4.04 -6.42
N PRO A 10 -10.62 -5.18 -5.91
CA PRO A 10 -10.40 -5.36 -4.50
C PRO A 10 -9.52 -4.23 -3.96
N GLU A 11 -9.91 -3.66 -2.81
CA GLU A 11 -9.20 -2.58 -2.15
C GLU A 11 -9.15 -2.83 -0.64
N VAL A 12 -8.09 -2.34 0.00
CA VAL A 12 -7.91 -2.41 1.45
C VAL A 12 -7.47 -1.04 1.96
N GLN A 13 -7.90 -0.69 3.17
CA GLN A 13 -7.46 0.51 3.86
C GLN A 13 -6.37 0.13 4.87
N LEU A 14 -5.24 0.83 4.83
CA LEU A 14 -4.10 0.57 5.71
C LEU A 14 -3.59 1.87 6.33
N ARG A 15 -3.11 1.79 7.57
CA ARG A 15 -2.51 2.93 8.26
C ARG A 15 -1.03 3.09 7.90
N VAL A 16 -0.60 4.29 7.59
CA VAL A 16 0.78 4.60 7.18
C VAL A 16 1.72 4.51 8.38
N ALA A 17 2.76 3.70 8.24
CA ALA A 17 3.85 3.55 9.19
C ALA A 17 5.21 3.81 8.51
N ASP A 18 6.22 4.11 9.31
CA ASP A 18 7.53 4.44 8.77
C ASP A 18 8.26 3.20 8.24
N ALA A 19 8.97 3.37 7.12
CA ALA A 19 9.82 2.32 6.57
C ALA A 19 11.05 2.10 7.46
N ARG A 20 11.54 0.86 7.52
CA ARG A 20 12.85 0.60 8.15
C ARG A 20 13.95 1.07 7.19
N GLN A 21 15.10 1.48 7.72
CA GLN A 21 16.20 2.09 6.95
C GLN A 21 16.63 1.27 5.71
N ARG A 22 16.54 -0.07 5.77
CA ARG A 22 16.84 -0.99 4.65
C ARG A 22 15.88 -0.94 3.45
N ASP A 23 14.70 -0.35 3.62
CA ASP A 23 13.67 -0.24 2.57
C ASP A 23 13.62 1.16 1.94
N VAL A 24 14.31 2.15 2.52
CA VAL A 24 14.29 3.55 2.07
C VAL A 24 14.89 3.68 0.67
N GLY A 25 14.21 4.43 -0.20
CA GLY A 25 14.64 4.70 -1.57
C GLY A 25 14.43 3.54 -2.55
N ARG A 26 13.79 2.45 -2.12
CA ARG A 26 13.62 1.24 -2.93
C ARG A 26 12.24 1.09 -3.58
N GLY A 27 11.31 2.02 -3.31
CA GLY A 27 9.94 1.92 -3.83
C GLY A 27 9.15 0.76 -3.25
N ILE A 28 9.49 0.30 -2.04
CA ILE A 28 8.87 -0.87 -1.39
C ILE A 28 7.75 -0.41 -0.45
N ALA A 29 6.61 -1.08 -0.53
CA ALA A 29 5.51 -0.97 0.41
C ALA A 29 5.31 -2.33 1.11
N ARG A 30 5.53 -2.36 2.43
CA ARG A 30 5.33 -3.59 3.21
C ARG A 30 3.95 -3.65 3.82
N ILE A 31 3.23 -4.75 3.55
CA ILE A 31 1.86 -4.98 4.02
C ILE A 31 1.69 -6.43 4.50
N ASN A 32 0.73 -6.65 5.41
CA ASN A 32 0.51 -7.98 5.99
C ASN A 32 -0.03 -8.98 4.96
N ARG A 33 0.09 -10.28 5.25
CA ARG A 33 -0.38 -11.34 4.34
C ARG A 33 -1.89 -11.31 4.11
N ARG A 34 -2.67 -10.79 5.07
CA ARG A 34 -4.14 -10.69 4.98
C ARG A 34 -4.54 -9.69 3.90
N ALA A 35 -3.93 -8.50 3.90
CA ALA A 35 -4.09 -7.46 2.91
C ALA A 35 -3.67 -7.96 1.51
N MET A 36 -2.51 -8.63 1.39
CA MET A 36 -2.08 -9.18 0.11
C MET A 36 -3.08 -10.20 -0.46
N ARG A 37 -3.63 -11.09 0.38
CA ARG A 37 -4.68 -12.04 -0.03
C ARG A 37 -5.97 -11.34 -0.44
N ALA A 38 -6.42 -10.35 0.32
CA ALA A 38 -7.61 -9.57 0.00
C ALA A 38 -7.48 -8.83 -1.34
N LEU A 39 -6.26 -8.37 -1.66
CA LEU A 39 -5.95 -7.72 -2.93
C LEU A 39 -5.67 -8.68 -4.09
N GLY A 40 -5.46 -9.97 -3.83
CA GLY A 40 -5.08 -10.96 -4.85
C GLY A 40 -3.70 -10.67 -5.47
N ILE A 41 -2.73 -10.30 -4.65
CA ILE A 41 -1.36 -9.96 -5.08
C ILE A 41 -0.31 -10.86 -4.43
N SER A 42 0.84 -10.96 -5.08
CA SER A 42 2.04 -11.66 -4.61
C SER A 42 3.19 -10.68 -4.32
N PRO A 43 4.20 -11.08 -3.53
CA PRO A 43 5.42 -10.28 -3.38
C PRO A 43 6.03 -9.93 -4.73
N GLY A 44 6.37 -8.66 -4.93
CA GLY A 44 6.89 -8.14 -6.20
C GLY A 44 5.84 -7.54 -7.12
N ASP A 45 4.54 -7.77 -6.89
CA ASP A 45 3.48 -7.10 -7.64
C ASP A 45 3.47 -5.60 -7.34
N ILE A 46 3.06 -4.81 -8.33
CA ILE A 46 2.88 -3.36 -8.19
C ILE A 46 1.48 -3.08 -7.63
N ILE A 47 1.43 -2.21 -6.63
CA ILE A 47 0.19 -1.71 -6.03
C ILE A 47 0.05 -0.21 -6.27
N GLU A 48 -1.20 0.22 -6.48
CA GLU A 48 -1.59 1.63 -6.40
C GLU A 48 -1.86 1.97 -4.93
N ILE A 49 -1.30 3.09 -4.48
CA ILE A 49 -1.53 3.68 -3.16
C ILE A 49 -2.21 5.03 -3.39
N GLU A 50 -3.41 5.18 -2.85
CA GLU A 50 -4.22 6.39 -2.93
C GLU A 50 -4.34 7.04 -1.54
N GLY A 51 -3.71 8.20 -1.41
CA GLY A 51 -3.91 9.16 -0.32
C GLY A 51 -4.64 10.40 -0.85
N THR A 52 -4.06 11.58 -0.65
CA THR A 52 -4.52 12.80 -1.34
C THR A 52 -4.12 12.81 -2.82
N LYS A 53 -3.06 12.08 -3.15
CA LYS A 53 -2.57 11.80 -4.49
C LYS A 53 -2.43 10.29 -4.68
N LYS A 54 -2.28 9.88 -5.94
CA LYS A 54 -2.01 8.48 -6.30
C LYS A 54 -0.54 8.27 -6.59
N THR A 55 -0.01 7.16 -6.10
CA THR A 55 1.35 6.70 -6.41
C THR A 55 1.38 5.19 -6.52
N ALA A 56 2.52 4.63 -6.89
CA ALA A 56 2.71 3.20 -7.01
C ALA A 56 3.93 2.73 -6.22
N ALA A 57 3.89 1.49 -5.74
CA ALA A 57 5.00 0.85 -5.03
C ALA A 57 5.00 -0.66 -5.28
N ILE A 58 6.13 -1.30 -5.01
CA ILE A 58 6.29 -2.75 -5.05
C ILE A 58 5.81 -3.33 -3.72
N ALA A 59 4.81 -4.20 -3.76
CA ALA A 59 4.29 -4.87 -2.58
C ALA A 59 5.28 -5.91 -2.06
N TRP A 60 5.53 -5.88 -0.76
CA TRP A 60 6.42 -6.82 -0.09
C TRP A 60 5.82 -7.27 1.24
N PRO A 61 6.13 -8.49 1.73
CA PRO A 61 5.64 -8.93 3.03
C PRO A 61 6.07 -8.00 4.18
N ALA A 62 5.12 -7.73 5.07
CA ALA A 62 5.37 -7.13 6.38
C ALA A 62 6.42 -7.91 7.19
N TYR A 63 7.05 -7.24 8.15
CA TYR A 63 7.89 -7.91 9.14
C TYR A 63 7.04 -8.83 10.02
N GLU A 64 7.67 -9.80 10.68
CA GLU A 64 6.96 -10.77 11.53
C GLU A 64 6.13 -10.06 12.60
N ASP A 65 6.72 -9.04 13.25
CA ASP A 65 6.08 -8.24 14.30
C ASP A 65 4.88 -7.41 13.81
N ASP A 66 4.77 -7.16 12.50
CA ASP A 66 3.72 -6.32 11.89
C ASP A 66 2.64 -7.16 11.18
N GLN A 67 2.69 -8.50 11.26
CA GLN A 67 1.78 -9.37 10.48
C GLN A 67 0.31 -9.27 10.91
N ASP A 68 0.06 -8.86 12.15
CA ASP A 68 -1.29 -8.74 12.71
C ASP A 68 -1.84 -7.31 12.64
N ASP A 69 -1.01 -6.35 12.22
CA ASP A 69 -1.39 -4.95 12.08
C ASP A 69 -1.86 -4.62 10.67
N ASP A 70 -2.90 -3.80 10.55
CA ASP A 70 -3.39 -3.25 9.28
C ASP A 70 -2.62 -1.98 8.90
N ILE A 71 -1.29 -2.12 8.80
CA ILE A 71 -0.37 -1.04 8.44
C ILE A 71 0.29 -1.24 7.08
N ILE A 72 0.71 -0.13 6.49
CA ILE A 72 1.58 -0.07 5.32
C ILE A 72 2.85 0.70 5.69
N ARG A 73 4.00 0.03 5.64
CA ARG A 73 5.30 0.70 5.79
C ARG A 73 5.80 1.16 4.44
N ILE A 74 5.93 2.47 4.30
CA ILE A 74 6.43 3.16 3.10
C ILE A 74 7.40 4.26 3.49
N ASP A 75 8.37 4.55 2.64
CA ASP A 75 9.38 5.57 2.89
C ASP A 75 8.85 7.00 2.67
N GLY A 76 9.69 7.99 2.98
CA GLY A 76 9.34 9.40 2.83
C GLY A 76 8.97 9.79 1.39
N ILE A 77 9.61 9.19 0.39
CA ILE A 77 9.39 9.50 -1.02
C ILE A 77 7.99 9.05 -1.45
N ILE A 78 7.61 7.81 -1.13
CA ILE A 78 6.27 7.30 -1.43
C ILE A 78 5.21 8.10 -0.67
N ARG A 79 5.46 8.46 0.60
CA ARG A 79 4.54 9.29 1.40
C ARG A 79 4.31 10.66 0.79
N GLU A 80 5.37 11.34 0.37
CA GLU A 80 5.29 12.64 -0.31
C GLU A 80 4.50 12.53 -1.62
N ASN A 81 4.77 11.48 -2.40
CA ASN A 81 4.08 11.23 -3.67
C ASN A 81 2.58 10.91 -3.48
N ALA A 82 2.22 10.15 -2.44
CA ALA A 82 0.83 9.88 -2.05
C ALA A 82 0.17 11.07 -1.34
N GLY A 83 0.97 12.05 -0.89
CA GLY A 83 0.54 13.20 -0.11
C GLY A 83 -0.08 12.80 1.24
N VAL A 84 0.62 11.97 2.01
CA VAL A 84 0.19 11.47 3.33
C VAL A 84 1.30 11.57 4.37
N SER A 85 0.92 11.59 5.65
CA SER A 85 1.80 11.59 6.82
C SER A 85 1.77 10.25 7.57
N LEU A 86 2.65 10.09 8.56
CA LEU A 86 2.61 8.92 9.45
C LEU A 86 1.32 8.93 10.27
N GLY A 87 0.66 7.78 10.34
CA GLY A 87 -0.62 7.62 11.04
C GLY A 87 -1.86 7.90 10.18
N ASP A 88 -1.70 8.51 9.01
CA ASP A 88 -2.81 8.65 8.04
C ASP A 88 -3.22 7.28 7.48
N TYR A 89 -4.36 7.24 6.81
CA TYR A 89 -4.84 6.05 6.11
C TYR A 89 -4.75 6.23 4.60
N VAL A 90 -4.42 5.14 3.90
CA VAL A 90 -4.42 5.07 2.44
C VAL A 90 -5.29 3.92 1.96
N ILE A 91 -5.82 4.05 0.75
CA ILE A 91 -6.45 2.95 0.03
C ILE A 91 -5.41 2.31 -0.88
N VAL A 92 -5.31 0.99 -0.81
CA VAL A 92 -4.39 0.20 -1.63
C VAL A 92 -5.17 -0.68 -2.59
N ARG A 93 -4.72 -0.74 -3.85
CA ARG A 93 -5.31 -1.60 -4.90
C ARG A 93 -4.21 -2.26 -5.72
N LYS A 94 -4.55 -3.36 -6.40
CA LYS A 94 -3.72 -3.88 -7.49
C LYS A 94 -3.73 -2.91 -8.66
N ALA A 95 -2.54 -2.52 -9.13
CA ALA A 95 -2.37 -1.67 -10.31
C ALA A 95 -3.03 -2.30 -11.54
#